data_AF-A0A239CU23-F1
#
_entry.id   AF-A0A239CU23-F1
#
_cell.length_a   1.000
_cell.length_b   1.000
_cell.length_c   1.000
_cell.angle_alpha   90.00
_cell.angle_beta   90.00
_cell.angle_gamma   90.00
#
_symmetry.space_group_name_H-M   'P 1'
#
loop_
_entity.id
_entity.type
_entity.pdbx_description
1 polymer ?
#
loop_
_entity_poly.entity_id
_entity_poly.type
_entity_poly.pdbx_seq_one_letter_code
_entity_poly.pdbx_strand_id
1 'polypeptide(L)'
;MCRQSPLALPTSSIRPIGARRYKTHSFAAYDTLVDTLTATGTMTTGQVQDLVTTALGLTANLWQISHPTPTLARLYAQEPRWGHAALDFEPHLTRLLQATATGLTARAASLQDSSRT
;
A
#
# COMPACT_ATOMS: atom_id res chain seq x y z
N MET A 1 19.37 36.71 34.72
CA MET A 1 19.53 36.08 33.40
C MET A 1 19.33 34.57 33.54
N CYS A 2 18.12 34.05 33.29
CA CYS A 2 17.86 32.61 33.24
C CYS A 2 18.06 32.11 31.80
N ARG A 3 18.99 31.19 31.58
CA ARG A 3 19.12 30.46 30.31
C ARG A 3 18.04 29.38 30.26
N GLN A 4 17.22 29.45 29.23
CA GLN A 4 16.19 28.46 28.92
C GLN A 4 16.87 27.30 28.17
N SER A 5 16.92 26.12 28.80
CA SER A 5 17.37 24.88 28.16
C SER A 5 16.33 24.42 27.14
N PRO A 6 16.73 23.92 25.95
CA PRO A 6 15.77 23.46 24.95
C PRO A 6 15.16 22.13 25.41
N LEU A 7 13.83 22.12 25.56
CA LEU A 7 13.04 20.93 25.84
C LEU A 7 13.10 20.02 24.61
N ALA A 8 13.99 19.02 24.62
CA ALA A 8 13.96 17.95 23.64
C ALA A 8 12.65 17.16 23.83
N LEU A 9 11.69 17.33 22.92
CA LEU A 9 10.45 16.55 22.92
C LEU A 9 10.81 15.06 22.79
N PRO A 10 10.21 14.16 23.60
CA PRO A 10 10.47 12.75 23.47
C PRO A 10 9.96 12.28 22.11
N THR A 11 10.85 11.74 21.28
CA THR A 11 10.47 10.95 20.11
C THR A 11 9.49 9.89 20.59
N SER A 12 8.29 9.85 19.99
CA SER A 12 7.18 9.00 20.43
C SER A 12 7.66 7.56 20.62
N SER A 13 7.89 7.14 21.87
CA SER A 13 8.37 5.80 22.15
C SER A 13 7.16 4.87 22.12
N ILE A 14 6.88 4.32 20.93
CA ILE A 14 6.01 3.16 20.86
C ILE A 14 6.64 2.12 21.80
N ARG A 15 5.96 1.81 22.91
CA ARG A 15 6.45 0.79 23.84
C ARG A 15 6.59 -0.52 23.05
N PRO A 16 7.69 -1.28 23.21
CA PRO A 16 7.97 -2.49 22.41
C PRO A 16 6.82 -3.50 22.38
N ILE A 17 6.03 -3.59 23.46
CA ILE A 17 4.86 -4.47 23.54
C ILE A 17 3.70 -4.03 22.62
N GLY A 18 3.53 -2.72 22.40
CA GLY A 18 2.56 -2.17 21.46
C GLY A 18 2.97 -2.45 20.02
N ALA A 19 4.25 -2.24 19.68
CA ALA A 19 4.81 -2.59 18.37
C ALA A 19 4.66 -4.08 18.08
N ARG A 20 4.91 -4.96 19.06
CA ARG A 20 4.73 -6.41 18.91
C ARG A 20 3.27 -6.78 18.66
N ARG A 21 2.33 -6.28 19.46
CA ARG A 21 0.89 -6.55 19.26
C ARG A 21 0.41 -6.08 17.89
N TYR A 22 0.77 -4.86 17.48
CA TYR A 22 0.42 -4.33 16.17
C TYR A 22 0.93 -5.25 15.05
N LYS A 23 2.20 -5.65 15.09
CA LYS A 23 2.78 -6.55 14.09
C LYS A 23 2.07 -7.91 14.09
N THR A 24 1.83 -8.52 15.25
CA THR A 24 1.11 -9.80 15.35
C THR A 24 -0.25 -9.73 14.69
N HIS A 25 -1.05 -8.69 14.97
CA HIS A 25 -2.36 -8.55 14.35
C HIS A 25 -2.28 -8.25 12.85
N SER A 26 -1.31 -7.44 12.43
CA SER A 26 -1.11 -7.11 11.01
C SER A 26 -0.73 -8.34 10.18
N PHE A 27 0.17 -9.17 10.69
CA PHE A 27 0.56 -10.42 10.03
C PHE A 27 -0.60 -11.43 10.01
N ALA A 28 -1.33 -11.60 11.11
CA ALA A 28 -2.49 -12.50 11.12
C ALA A 28 -3.57 -12.09 10.11
N ALA A 29 -3.82 -10.78 9.95
CA ALA A 29 -4.75 -10.27 8.94
C ALA A 29 -4.21 -10.49 7.51
N TYR A 30 -2.91 -10.27 7.29
CA TYR A 30 -2.25 -10.56 6.03
C TYR A 30 -2.37 -12.03 5.64
N ASP A 31 -2.07 -12.94 6.58
CA ASP A 31 -2.16 -14.39 6.36
C ASP A 31 -3.60 -14.80 6.04
N THR A 32 -4.58 -14.27 6.77
CA THR A 32 -6.01 -14.52 6.50
C THR A 32 -6.43 -14.09 5.09
N LEU A 33 -5.94 -12.92 4.63
CA LEU A 33 -6.22 -12.44 3.26
C LEU A 33 -5.60 -13.38 2.22
N VAL A 34 -4.34 -13.77 2.42
CA VAL A 34 -3.63 -14.68 1.50
C VAL A 34 -4.33 -16.02 1.42
N ASP A 35 -4.70 -16.61 2.56
CA ASP A 35 -5.37 -17.90 2.63
C ASP A 35 -6.74 -17.84 1.94
N THR A 36 -7.53 -16.80 2.21
CA THR A 36 -8.87 -16.64 1.62
C THR A 36 -8.80 -16.46 0.10
N LEU A 37 -7.90 -15.60 -0.38
CA LEU A 37 -7.74 -15.34 -1.82
C LEU A 37 -7.16 -16.54 -2.56
N THR A 38 -6.26 -17.29 -1.92
CA THR A 38 -5.72 -18.54 -2.50
C THR A 38 -6.80 -19.61 -2.57
N ALA A 39 -7.63 -19.76 -1.51
CA ALA A 39 -8.67 -20.79 -1.45
C ALA A 39 -9.84 -20.54 -2.42
N THR A 40 -10.09 -19.27 -2.77
CA THR A 40 -11.22 -18.88 -3.63
C THR A 40 -10.82 -18.53 -5.06
N GLY A 41 -9.53 -18.31 -5.31
CA GLY A 41 -9.00 -17.85 -6.59
C GLY A 41 -8.26 -18.93 -7.38
N THR A 42 -7.72 -18.50 -8.52
CA THR A 42 -6.87 -19.33 -9.40
C THR A 42 -5.38 -19.01 -9.28
N MET A 43 -5.03 -18.04 -8.43
CA MET A 43 -3.65 -17.62 -8.18
C MET A 43 -3.00 -18.52 -7.14
N THR A 44 -1.70 -18.78 -7.30
CA THR A 44 -0.90 -19.47 -6.28
C THR A 44 -0.70 -18.57 -5.07
N THR A 45 -0.37 -19.17 -3.91
CA THR A 45 -0.06 -18.43 -2.68
C THR A 45 0.99 -17.34 -2.90
N GLY A 46 2.06 -17.63 -3.65
CA GLY A 46 3.11 -16.65 -3.95
C GLY A 46 2.59 -15.47 -4.78
N GLN A 47 1.77 -15.72 -5.79
CA GLN A 47 1.16 -14.65 -6.59
C GLN A 47 0.19 -13.80 -5.77
N VAL A 48 -0.56 -14.42 -4.86
CA VAL A 48 -1.45 -13.70 -3.93
C VAL A 48 -0.63 -12.82 -2.98
N GLN A 49 0.48 -13.33 -2.43
CA GLN A 49 1.38 -12.55 -1.58
C GLN A 49 1.97 -11.33 -2.31
N ASP A 50 2.40 -11.51 -3.56
CA ASP A 50 2.90 -10.42 -4.40
C ASP A 50 1.81 -9.37 -4.68
N LEU A 51 0.58 -9.82 -4.95
CA LEU A 51 -0.56 -8.95 -5.19
C LEU A 51 -0.93 -8.14 -3.93
N VAL A 52 -1.01 -8.77 -2.75
CA VAL A 52 -1.32 -8.09 -1.48
C VAL A 52 -0.22 -7.10 -1.13
N THR A 53 1.06 -7.48 -1.30
CA THR A 53 2.20 -6.57 -1.08
C THR A 53 2.11 -5.36 -2.01
N THR A 54 1.80 -5.57 -3.28
CA THR A 54 1.60 -4.50 -4.26
C THR A 54 0.43 -3.59 -3.86
N ALA A 55 -0.68 -4.17 -3.40
CA ALA A 55 -1.84 -3.43 -2.93
C ALA A 55 -1.53 -2.53 -1.74
N LEU A 56 -0.77 -3.02 -0.76
CA LEU A 56 -0.34 -2.22 0.38
C LEU A 56 0.53 -1.03 -0.05
N GLY A 57 1.51 -1.28 -0.93
CA GLY A 57 2.42 -0.24 -1.43
C GLY A 57 1.70 0.83 -2.27
N LEU A 58 0.87 0.40 -3.22
CA LEU A 58 0.10 1.31 -4.07
C LEU A 58 -0.90 2.13 -3.26
N THR A 59 -1.62 1.48 -2.34
CA THR A 59 -2.57 2.16 -1.46
C THR A 59 -1.89 3.23 -0.62
N ALA A 60 -0.77 2.89 0.03
CA ALA A 60 -0.01 3.83 0.84
C ALA A 60 0.45 5.04 0.03
N ASN A 61 0.98 4.82 -1.17
CA ASN A 61 1.47 5.91 -2.03
C ASN A 61 0.32 6.76 -2.60
N LEU A 62 -0.67 6.13 -3.22
CA LEU A 62 -1.79 6.83 -3.86
C LEU A 62 -2.62 7.62 -2.85
N TRP A 63 -2.75 7.14 -1.61
CA TRP A 63 -3.45 7.88 -0.57
C TRP A 63 -2.80 9.24 -0.30
N GLN A 64 -1.47 9.29 -0.20
CA GLN A 64 -0.73 10.55 0.03
C GLN A 64 -0.90 11.53 -1.12
N ILE A 65 -0.93 11.04 -2.36
CA ILE A 65 -1.05 11.89 -3.55
C ILE A 65 -2.48 12.42 -3.70
N SER A 66 -3.47 11.57 -3.44
CA SER A 66 -4.90 11.89 -3.62
C SER A 66 -5.48 12.71 -2.46
N HIS A 67 -4.82 12.71 -1.30
CA HIS A 67 -5.25 13.46 -0.11
C HIS A 67 -4.15 14.43 0.35
N PRO A 68 -3.86 15.48 -0.44
CA PRO A 68 -2.86 16.46 -0.07
C PRO A 68 -3.25 17.18 1.22
N THR A 69 -2.24 17.63 1.97
CA THR A 69 -2.48 18.49 3.14
C THR A 69 -3.21 19.78 2.71
N PRO A 70 -3.96 20.44 3.62
CA PRO A 70 -4.68 21.67 3.28
C PRO A 70 -3.80 22.76 2.65
N THR A 71 -2.54 22.83 3.04
CA THR A 71 -1.55 23.75 2.47
C THR A 71 -1.26 23.44 0.99
N LEU A 72 -1.07 22.17 0.65
CA LEU A 72 -0.83 21.73 -0.73
C LEU A 72 -2.10 21.83 -1.59
N ALA A 73 -3.27 21.50 -1.03
CA ALA A 73 -4.55 21.66 -1.72
C ALA A 73 -4.79 23.11 -2.16
N ARG A 74 -4.50 24.08 -1.28
CA ARG A 74 -4.56 25.51 -1.60
C ARG A 74 -3.58 25.91 -2.69
N LEU A 75 -2.37 25.33 -2.70
CA LEU A 75 -1.36 25.60 -3.71
C LEU A 75 -1.79 25.06 -5.08
N TYR A 76 -2.34 23.84 -5.13
CA TYR A 76 -2.88 23.24 -6.37
C TYR A 76 -4.08 24.01 -6.91
N ALA A 77 -4.94 24.56 -6.06
CA ALA A 77 -6.06 25.40 -6.48
C ALA A 77 -5.63 26.71 -7.17
N GLN A 78 -4.43 27.21 -6.86
CA GLN A 78 -3.87 28.44 -7.45
C GLN A 78 -3.20 28.19 -8.81
N GLU A 79 -2.88 26.93 -9.13
CA GLU A 79 -2.14 26.53 -10.33
C GLU A 79 -2.93 25.48 -11.12
N PRO A 80 -3.76 25.87 -12.11
CA PRO A 80 -4.67 24.97 -12.82
C PRO A 80 -4.00 23.75 -13.47
N ARG A 81 -2.73 23.88 -13.89
CA ARG A 81 -1.87 22.80 -14.41
C ARG A 81 -1.56 21.69 -13.39
N TRP A 82 -1.80 21.92 -12.10
CA TRP A 82 -1.56 20.95 -11.02
C TRP A 82 -2.87 20.35 -10.48
N GLY A 83 -4.04 20.80 -10.94
CA GLY A 83 -5.33 20.25 -10.52
C GLY A 83 -5.50 18.77 -10.86
N HIS A 84 -4.78 18.26 -11.86
CA HIS A 84 -4.76 16.85 -12.29
C HIS A 84 -3.90 15.97 -11.37
N ALA A 85 -3.15 16.57 -10.45
CA ALA A 85 -2.43 15.85 -9.40
C ALA A 85 -3.36 15.30 -8.32
N ALA A 86 -4.60 15.82 -8.22
CA ALA A 86 -5.66 15.20 -7.45
C ALA A 86 -6.15 13.94 -8.19
N LEU A 87 -5.37 12.87 -8.06
CA LEU A 87 -5.74 11.56 -8.59
C LEU A 87 -7.02 11.07 -7.91
N ASP A 88 -7.98 10.59 -8.70
CA ASP A 88 -9.09 9.80 -8.17
C ASP A 88 -8.51 8.48 -7.63
N PHE A 89 -8.38 8.39 -6.31
CA PHE A 89 -7.71 7.32 -5.57
C PHE A 89 -8.25 5.94 -5.96
N GLU A 90 -9.56 5.72 -5.76
CA GLU A 90 -10.21 4.42 -5.90
C GLU A 90 -10.19 3.92 -7.36
N PRO A 91 -10.57 4.73 -8.38
CA PRO A 91 -10.48 4.30 -9.77
C PRO A 91 -9.06 3.94 -10.21
N HIS A 92 -8.04 4.68 -9.76
CA HIS A 92 -6.66 4.37 -10.10
C HIS A 92 -6.16 3.10 -9.42
N LEU A 93 -6.41 2.96 -8.12
CA LEU A 93 -6.00 1.77 -7.37
C LEU A 93 -6.63 0.51 -7.97
N THR A 94 -7.92 0.55 -8.28
CA THR A 94 -8.65 -0.57 -8.88
C THR A 94 -8.04 -1.00 -10.21
N ARG A 95 -7.79 -0.06 -11.14
CA ARG A 95 -7.19 -0.38 -12.44
C ARG A 95 -5.80 -0.99 -12.31
N LEU A 96 -4.96 -0.45 -11.43
CA LEU A 96 -3.61 -0.94 -11.21
C LEU A 96 -3.62 -2.36 -10.63
N LEU A 97 -4.46 -2.62 -9.62
CA LEU A 97 -4.55 -3.96 -9.01
C LEU A 97 -5.10 -5.01 -9.97
N GLN A 98 -6.09 -4.67 -10.79
CA GLN A 98 -6.61 -5.56 -11.82
C GLN A 98 -5.53 -5.90 -12.86
N ALA A 99 -4.76 -4.90 -13.31
CA ALA A 99 -3.68 -5.11 -14.26
C ALA A 99 -2.57 -6.00 -13.64
N THR A 100 -2.20 -5.75 -12.38
CA THR A 100 -1.22 -6.58 -11.66
C THR A 100 -1.70 -8.02 -11.51
N ALA A 101 -2.94 -8.24 -11.04
CA ALA A 101 -3.50 -9.57 -10.89
C ALA A 101 -3.52 -10.34 -12.23
N THR A 102 -3.99 -9.68 -13.29
CA THR A 102 -4.01 -10.25 -14.65
C THR A 102 -2.61 -10.63 -15.12
N GLY A 103 -1.63 -9.74 -14.93
CA GLY A 103 -0.24 -9.97 -15.33
C GLY A 103 0.42 -11.13 -14.56
N LEU A 104 0.15 -11.23 -13.26
CA LEU A 104 0.64 -12.33 -12.42
C LEU A 104 0.09 -13.68 -12.91
N THR A 105 -1.23 -13.76 -13.16
CA THR A 105 -1.88 -14.99 -13.65
C THR A 105 -1.38 -15.38 -15.04
N ALA A 106 -1.26 -14.43 -15.98
CA ALA A 106 -0.80 -14.71 -17.34
C ALA A 106 0.66 -15.22 -17.38
N ARG A 107 1.55 -14.66 -16.52
CA ARG A 107 2.94 -15.12 -16.45
C ARG A 107 3.04 -16.57 -16.00
N ALA A 108 2.26 -16.99 -15.00
CA ALA A 108 2.28 -18.38 -14.54
C ALA A 108 1.84 -19.36 -15.64
N ALA A 109 0.81 -19.01 -16.42
CA ALA A 109 0.38 -19.83 -17.54
C ALA A 109 1.50 -20.01 -18.60
N SER A 110 2.23 -18.93 -18.93
CA SER A 110 3.34 -19.00 -19.90
C SER A 110 4.52 -19.86 -19.46
N LEU A 111 4.82 -19.90 -18.15
CA LEU A 111 5.91 -20.73 -17.60
C LEU A 111 5.52 -22.22 -17.58
N GLN A 112 4.24 -22.53 -17.34
CA GLN A 112 3.74 -23.89 -17.36
C GLN A 112 3.74 -24.51 -18.77
N ASP A 113 3.44 -23.71 -19.80
CA ASP A 113 3.45 -24.16 -21.19
C ASP A 113 4.88 -24.48 -21.67
N SER A 114 5.85 -23.63 -21.31
CA SER A 114 7.27 -23.80 -21.65
C SER A 114 7.93 -25.03 -21.00
N SER A 115 7.32 -25.59 -19.95
CA SER A 115 7.83 -26.77 -19.22
C SER A 115 7.25 -28.09 -19.73
N ARG A 116 6.27 -28.04 -20.67
CA ARG A 116 5.60 -29.22 -21.23
C ARG A 116 6.13 -29.63 -22.62
N THR A 117 6.91 -28.79 -23.28
CA THR A 117 7.60 -29.04 -24.55
C THR A 117 9.03 -29.49 -24.33
#